data_AF-A0AA96J0B9-F1
#
_entry.id   AF-A0AA96J0B9-F1
#
_cell.length_a   1.000
_cell.length_b   1.000
_cell.length_c   1.000
_cell.angle_alpha   90.00
_cell.angle_beta   90.00
_cell.angle_gamma   90.00
#
_symmetry.space_group_name_H-M   'P 1'
#
loop_
_entity.id
_entity.type
_entity.pdbx_description
1 polymer ?
#
loop_
_entity_poly.entity_id
_entity_poly.type
_entity_poly.pdbx_seq_one_letter_code
_entity_poly.pdbx_strand_id
1 'polypeptide(L)'
;MARQFPATGLGQSWPNASDVSSSPRWHVYVFVKDGVRYIQVNDLNGRVRSAFATANGQFLVLPIGTDAERASAGANASALTTAATGTSGETIYRDGEVRITANFLANGATRFDADSTTCTDPVECSTHIQSRTR
;
A
#
# COMPACT_ATOMS: atom_id res chain seq x y z
N MET A 1 4.16 22.29 11.80
CA MET A 1 4.17 22.47 10.33
C MET A 1 3.41 21.31 9.71
N ALA A 2 2.41 21.56 8.86
CA ALA A 2 1.70 20.48 8.17
C ALA A 2 2.64 19.83 7.15
N ARG A 3 2.71 18.49 7.09
CA ARG A 3 3.44 17.78 6.02
C ARG A 3 2.78 18.14 4.69
N GLN A 4 3.51 18.82 3.81
CA GLN A 4 3.06 19.11 2.45
C GLN A 4 3.56 18.01 1.52
N PHE A 5 2.65 17.39 0.78
CA PHE A 5 2.99 16.36 -0.20
C PHE A 5 3.06 16.99 -1.62
N PRO A 6 4.04 16.61 -2.45
CA PRO A 6 4.12 17.09 -3.82
C PRO A 6 2.95 16.57 -4.67
N ALA A 7 2.60 17.29 -5.73
CA ALA A 7 1.56 16.88 -6.69
C ALA A 7 2.13 16.18 -7.94
N THR A 8 3.45 16.11 -8.07
CA THR A 8 4.17 15.57 -9.23
C THR A 8 5.32 14.66 -8.78
N GLY A 9 5.81 13.82 -9.69
CA GLY A 9 6.92 12.90 -9.43
C GLY A 9 6.52 11.42 -9.31
N LEU A 10 5.22 11.12 -9.33
CA LEU A 10 4.73 9.75 -9.45
C LEU A 10 5.34 9.06 -10.70
N GLY A 11 5.79 7.83 -10.53
CA GLY A 11 6.50 7.03 -11.52
C GLY A 11 8.02 7.24 -11.55
N GLN A 12 8.57 8.25 -10.85
CA GLN A 12 10.01 8.48 -10.81
C GLN A 12 10.72 7.55 -9.82
N SER A 13 11.98 7.20 -10.11
CA SER A 13 12.81 6.37 -9.25
C SER A 13 13.22 7.03 -7.94
N TRP A 14 13.53 8.32 -8.00
CA TRP A 14 13.94 9.16 -6.87
C TRP A 14 13.23 10.51 -6.98
N PRO A 15 11.93 10.57 -6.66
CA PRO A 15 11.17 11.80 -6.75
C PRO A 15 11.68 12.83 -5.73
N ASN A 16 11.46 14.11 -5.99
CA ASN A 16 11.67 15.17 -5.00
C ASN A 16 10.52 15.17 -3.96
N ALA A 17 10.43 14.08 -3.20
CA ALA A 17 9.46 13.82 -2.16
C ALA A 17 10.18 13.23 -0.94
N SER A 18 9.66 13.49 0.26
CA SER A 18 10.18 12.83 1.47
C SER A 18 9.93 11.33 1.37
N ASP A 19 10.95 10.53 1.66
CA ASP A 19 10.75 9.12 1.99
C ASP A 19 10.01 9.04 3.32
N VAL A 20 8.89 8.31 3.34
CA VAL A 20 8.04 8.08 4.50
C VAL A 20 7.93 6.60 4.85
N SER A 21 8.84 5.78 4.32
CA SER A 21 8.92 4.36 4.64
C SER A 21 9.14 4.12 6.13
N SER A 22 8.44 3.12 6.67
CA SER A 22 8.71 2.56 8.01
C SER A 22 9.70 1.39 7.97
N SER A 23 10.20 1.03 6.79
CA SER A 23 11.11 -0.10 6.59
C SER A 23 12.43 0.35 5.93
N PRO A 24 13.59 -0.15 6.39
CA PRO A 24 14.87 0.13 5.74
C PRO A 24 15.05 -0.63 4.41
N ARG A 25 14.08 -1.46 4.00
CA ARG A 25 14.15 -2.27 2.76
C ARG A 25 13.43 -1.62 1.57
N TRP A 26 12.71 -0.53 1.82
CA TRP A 26 11.81 0.10 0.86
C TRP A 26 11.89 1.62 0.98
N HIS A 27 11.62 2.30 -0.12
CA HIS A 27 11.32 3.72 -0.13
C HIS A 27 9.84 3.90 -0.43
N VAL A 28 9.17 4.76 0.33
CA VAL A 28 7.75 5.07 0.11
C VAL A 28 7.58 6.56 -0.04
N TYR A 29 6.92 6.96 -1.13
CA TYR A 29 6.68 8.36 -1.45
C TYR A 29 5.19 8.62 -1.55
N VAL A 30 4.76 9.75 -0.99
CA VAL A 30 3.36 10.17 -0.99
C VAL A 30 3.20 11.45 -1.77
N PHE A 31 2.23 11.45 -2.67
CA PHE A 31 1.82 12.59 -3.48
C PHE A 31 0.35 12.89 -3.23
N VAL A 32 -0.04 14.16 -3.34
CA VAL A 32 -1.46 14.56 -3.24
C VAL A 32 -1.81 15.45 -4.41
N LYS A 33 -2.84 15.07 -5.16
CA LYS A 33 -3.40 15.87 -6.25
C LYS A 33 -4.91 15.73 -6.27
N ASP A 34 -5.62 16.85 -6.36
CA ASP A 34 -7.09 16.91 -6.42
C ASP A 34 -7.79 16.14 -5.28
N GLY A 35 -7.21 16.17 -4.08
CA GLY A 35 -7.74 15.46 -2.90
C GLY A 35 -7.47 13.95 -2.87
N VAL A 36 -6.84 13.40 -3.90
CA VAL A 36 -6.43 11.99 -3.97
C VAL A 36 -5.00 11.85 -3.48
N ARG A 37 -4.76 10.90 -2.58
CA ARG A 37 -3.41 10.53 -2.13
C ARG A 37 -2.89 9.39 -3.00
N TYR A 38 -1.70 9.56 -3.55
CA TYR A 38 -0.99 8.56 -4.32
C TYR A 38 0.23 8.11 -3.54
N ILE A 39 0.40 6.82 -3.36
CA ILE A 39 1.46 6.25 -2.55
C ILE A 39 2.24 5.29 -3.42
N GLN A 40 3.51 5.61 -3.65
CA GLN A 40 4.41 4.84 -4.49
C GLN A 40 5.42 4.11 -3.62
N VAL A 41 5.68 2.85 -3.96
CA VAL A 41 6.68 2.00 -3.31
C VAL A 41 7.81 1.71 -4.29
N ASN A 42 9.03 2.03 -3.88
CA ASN A 42 10.25 1.73 -4.61
C ASN A 42 11.13 0.77 -3.79
N ASP A 43 11.90 -0.06 -4.48
CA ASP A 43 13.01 -0.79 -3.84
C ASP A 43 14.23 0.12 -3.62
N LEU A 44 15.26 -0.41 -2.96
CA LEU A 44 16.50 0.32 -2.63
C LEU A 44 17.29 0.82 -3.85
N ASN A 45 17.03 0.28 -5.04
CA ASN A 45 17.65 0.74 -6.29
C ASN A 45 16.81 1.83 -6.98
N GLY A 46 15.70 2.25 -6.37
CA GLY A 46 14.76 3.22 -6.93
C GLY A 46 13.83 2.63 -7.99
N ARG A 47 13.72 1.29 -8.11
CA ARG A 47 12.76 0.70 -9.05
C ARG A 47 11.36 0.81 -8.46
N VAL A 48 10.43 1.36 -9.23
CA VAL A 48 9.02 1.41 -8.84
C VAL A 48 8.45 -0.01 -8.83
N ARG A 49 7.97 -0.46 -7.67
CA ARG A 49 7.44 -1.82 -7.47
C ARG A 49 5.93 -1.85 -7.52
N SER A 50 5.29 -0.90 -6.86
CA SER A 50 3.83 -0.75 -6.86
C SER A 50 3.44 0.68 -6.53
N ALA A 51 2.20 1.05 -6.83
CA ALA A 51 1.61 2.26 -6.31
C ALA A 51 0.11 2.13 -6.09
N PHE A 52 -0.41 2.98 -5.21
CA PHE A 52 -1.79 2.98 -4.77
C PHE A 52 -2.37 4.39 -4.84
N ALA A 53 -3.67 4.48 -5.05
CA ALA A 53 -4.44 5.70 -4.85
C ALA A 53 -5.46 5.46 -3.74
N THR A 54 -5.69 6.49 -2.93
CA THR A 54 -6.74 6.48 -1.93
C THR A 54 -7.41 7.84 -1.80
N ALA A 55 -8.72 7.81 -1.66
CA ALA A 55 -9.58 8.96 -1.40
C ALA A 55 -10.86 8.48 -0.72
N ASN A 56 -11.27 9.16 0.37
CA ASN A 56 -12.52 8.87 1.07
C ASN A 56 -12.69 7.39 1.47
N GLY A 57 -11.61 6.74 1.93
CA GLY A 57 -11.60 5.32 2.30
C GLY A 57 -11.70 4.33 1.13
N GLN A 58 -11.71 4.80 -0.11
CA GLN A 58 -11.56 3.94 -1.28
C GLN A 58 -10.08 3.74 -1.59
N PHE A 59 -9.71 2.51 -1.92
CA PHE A 59 -8.33 2.15 -2.26
C PHE A 59 -8.30 1.55 -3.66
N LEU A 60 -7.32 1.95 -4.45
CA LEU A 60 -7.11 1.48 -5.82
C LEU A 60 -5.63 1.15 -6.03
N VAL A 61 -5.35 0.03 -6.70
CA VAL A 61 -4.02 -0.27 -7.24
C VAL A 61 -3.83 0.52 -8.52
N LEU A 62 -2.71 1.23 -8.64
CA LEU A 62 -2.32 1.85 -9.90
C LEU A 62 -1.54 0.85 -10.77
N PRO A 63 -1.77 0.82 -12.09
CA PRO A 63 -1.05 -0.08 -13.00
C PRO A 63 0.37 0.43 -13.30
N ILE A 64 1.15 0.71 -12.25
CA ILE A 64 2.54 1.16 -12.34
C ILE A 64 3.44 0.36 -11.39
N GLY A 65 4.66 0.12 -11.85
CA GLY A 65 5.62 -0.70 -11.14
C GLY A 65 5.51 -2.18 -11.48
N THR A 66 6.55 -2.92 -11.12
CA THR A 66 6.76 -4.28 -11.63
C THR A 66 5.97 -5.36 -10.91
N ASP A 67 5.37 -5.03 -9.78
CA ASP A 67 4.53 -5.93 -8.99
C ASP A 67 3.08 -5.41 -8.92
N ALA A 68 2.69 -4.45 -9.77
CA ALA A 68 1.34 -3.90 -9.82
C ALA A 68 0.27 -4.98 -10.03
N GLU A 69 0.57 -5.97 -10.88
CA GLU A 69 -0.32 -7.10 -11.17
C GLU A 69 -0.59 -8.01 -9.95
N ARG A 70 0.26 -7.94 -8.93
CA ARG A 70 0.17 -8.75 -7.69
C ARG A 70 -0.31 -7.94 -6.51
N ALA A 71 -0.30 -6.61 -6.64
CA ALA A 71 -0.71 -5.73 -5.58
C ALA A 71 -2.22 -5.83 -5.35
N SER A 72 -2.66 -5.54 -4.13
CA SER A 72 -4.07 -5.50 -3.78
C SER A 72 -4.35 -4.26 -2.95
N ALA A 73 -5.56 -3.74 -3.09
CA ALA A 73 -5.98 -2.54 -2.40
C ALA A 73 -7.43 -2.70 -1.95
N GLY A 74 -7.73 -2.28 -0.73
CA GLY A 74 -9.07 -2.40 -0.14
C GLY A 74 -8.99 -2.28 1.36
N ALA A 75 -10.12 -2.01 2.03
CA ALA A 75 -10.15 -1.71 3.47
C ALA A 75 -9.45 -2.75 4.37
N ASN A 76 -9.29 -3.99 3.89
CA ASN A 76 -8.75 -5.13 4.61
C ASN A 76 -7.81 -6.01 3.75
N ALA A 77 -7.15 -5.44 2.73
CA ALA A 77 -6.32 -6.21 1.80
C ALA A 77 -5.23 -7.05 2.50
N SER A 78 -4.53 -6.50 3.50
CA SER A 78 -3.46 -7.21 4.21
C SER A 78 -3.99 -8.38 5.05
N ALA A 79 -5.15 -8.18 5.69
CA ALA A 79 -5.85 -9.24 6.43
C ALA A 79 -6.24 -10.41 5.53
N LEU A 80 -6.77 -10.12 4.33
CA LEU A 80 -7.14 -11.16 3.35
C LEU A 80 -5.91 -11.93 2.86
N THR A 81 -4.80 -11.24 2.59
CA THR A 81 -3.53 -11.91 2.25
C THR A 81 -3.05 -12.81 3.38
N THR A 82 -3.13 -12.35 4.63
CA THR A 82 -2.73 -13.13 5.80
C THR A 82 -3.62 -14.36 5.98
N ALA A 83 -4.93 -14.23 5.83
CA ALA A 83 -5.87 -15.34 5.92
C ALA A 83 -5.63 -16.39 4.81
N ALA A 84 -5.30 -15.95 3.59
CA ALA A 84 -5.05 -16.84 2.46
C ALA A 84 -3.69 -17.55 2.51
N THR A 85 -2.67 -16.92 3.10
CA THR A 85 -1.27 -17.40 3.08
C THR A 85 -0.75 -17.88 4.42
N GLY A 86 -1.45 -17.60 5.52
CA GLY A 86 -0.98 -17.82 6.88
C GLY A 86 0.20 -16.93 7.30
N THR A 87 0.60 -15.95 6.48
CA THR A 87 1.79 -15.12 6.69
C THR A 87 1.41 -13.64 6.73
N SER A 88 1.88 -12.93 7.75
CA SER A 88 1.74 -11.47 7.82
C SER A 88 2.90 -10.78 7.10
N GLY A 89 2.59 -9.76 6.32
CA GLY A 89 3.58 -8.94 5.62
C GLY A 89 4.33 -7.97 6.54
N GLU A 90 5.48 -7.49 6.05
CA GLU A 90 6.22 -6.39 6.66
C GLU A 90 5.45 -5.08 6.44
N THR A 91 5.20 -4.30 7.49
CA THR A 91 4.61 -2.96 7.32
C THR A 91 5.68 -1.99 6.83
N ILE A 92 5.50 -1.48 5.61
CA ILE A 92 6.46 -0.58 4.94
C ILE A 92 6.00 0.87 4.94
N TYR A 93 4.71 1.10 5.17
CA TYR A 93 4.14 2.42 5.34
C TYR A 93 2.92 2.34 6.24
N ARG A 94 2.78 3.32 7.13
CA ARG A 94 1.60 3.48 7.95
C ARG A 94 1.43 4.94 8.35
N ASP A 95 0.22 5.47 8.17
CA ASP A 95 -0.21 6.72 8.79
C ASP A 95 -1.49 6.49 9.64
N GLY A 96 -2.31 7.51 9.84
CA GLY A 96 -3.56 7.38 10.60
C GLY A 96 -4.70 6.70 9.85
N GLU A 97 -4.63 6.58 8.52
CA GLU A 97 -5.69 6.10 7.63
C GLU A 97 -5.25 4.90 6.78
N VAL A 98 -4.00 4.89 6.33
CA VAL A 98 -3.48 3.94 5.34
C VAL A 98 -2.35 3.13 5.93
N ARG A 99 -2.36 1.83 5.66
CA ARG A 99 -1.25 0.91 5.86
C ARG A 99 -0.89 0.26 4.52
N ILE A 100 0.41 0.07 4.29
CA ILE A 100 0.91 -0.76 3.19
C ILE A 100 1.81 -1.84 3.78
N THR A 101 1.55 -3.08 3.39
CA THR A 101 2.37 -4.24 3.76
C THR A 101 3.03 -4.87 2.53
N ALA A 102 4.28 -5.30 2.69
CA ALA A 102 5.04 -6.06 1.70
C ALA A 102 5.12 -7.54 2.11
N ASN A 103 4.73 -8.43 1.20
CA ASN A 103 4.74 -9.87 1.35
C ASN A 103 5.70 -10.47 0.33
N PHE A 104 6.81 -11.06 0.80
CA PHE A 104 7.78 -11.72 -0.07
C PHE A 104 7.26 -13.08 -0.52
N LEU A 105 7.26 -13.31 -1.83
CA LEU A 105 6.83 -14.57 -2.44
C LEU A 105 8.03 -15.49 -2.71
N ALA A 106 7.80 -16.80 -2.71
CA ALA A 106 8.86 -17.80 -2.93
C ALA A 106 9.56 -17.68 -4.30
N ASN A 107 8.90 -17.07 -5.28
CA ASN A 107 9.46 -16.81 -6.62
C ASN A 107 10.30 -15.51 -6.70
N GLY A 108 10.56 -14.84 -5.56
CA GLY A 108 11.31 -13.59 -5.50
C GLY A 108 10.51 -12.33 -5.83
N ALA A 109 9.24 -12.45 -6.22
CA ALA A 109 8.33 -11.32 -6.37
C ALA A 109 7.86 -10.79 -5.01
N THR A 110 7.30 -9.59 -4.99
CA THR A 110 6.75 -9.00 -3.76
C THR A 110 5.30 -8.61 -4.01
N ARG A 111 4.38 -9.12 -3.18
CA ARG A 111 3.01 -8.63 -3.15
C ARG A 111 2.91 -7.45 -2.20
N PHE A 112 2.25 -6.38 -2.64
CA PHE A 112 1.97 -5.21 -1.81
C PHE A 112 0.48 -5.09 -1.57
N ASP A 113 0.08 -4.93 -0.32
CA ASP A 113 -1.32 -4.77 0.06
C ASP A 113 -1.50 -3.42 0.74
N ALA A 114 -2.38 -2.58 0.19
CA ALA A 114 -2.76 -1.30 0.77
C ALA A 114 -4.16 -1.38 1.39
N ASP A 115 -4.26 -1.06 2.68
CA ASP A 115 -5.50 -1.16 3.43
C ASP A 115 -5.68 -0.07 4.49
N SER A 116 -6.84 -0.09 5.13
CA SER A 116 -7.15 0.83 6.22
C SER A 116 -6.46 0.40 7.50
N THR A 117 -5.94 1.37 8.26
CA THR A 117 -5.41 1.12 9.61
C THR A 117 -6.46 0.75 10.64
N THR A 118 -7.75 0.96 10.32
CA THR A 118 -8.88 0.64 11.21
C THR A 118 -9.24 -0.85 11.22
N CYS A 119 -8.73 -1.65 10.27
CA CYS A 119 -8.97 -3.09 10.19
C CYS A 119 -7.71 -3.87 10.62
N THR A 120 -7.63 -4.22 11.90
CA THR A 120 -6.47 -4.91 12.49
C THR A 120 -6.67 -6.40 12.73
N ASP A 121 -7.91 -6.89 12.83
CA ASP A 121 -8.19 -8.31 13.07
C ASP A 121 -8.66 -9.01 11.78
N PRO A 122 -7.91 -9.98 11.24
CA PRO A 122 -8.25 -10.64 9.99
C PRO A 122 -9.55 -11.45 10.05
N VAL A 123 -9.95 -11.95 11.22
CA VAL A 123 -11.23 -12.67 11.39
C VAL A 123 -12.39 -11.70 11.28
N GLU A 124 -12.35 -10.58 12.03
CA GLU A 124 -13.36 -9.51 11.96
C GLU A 124 -13.44 -8.88 10.56
N CYS A 125 -12.29 -8.69 9.91
CA CYS A 125 -12.24 -8.15 8.56
C CYS A 125 -12.82 -9.12 7.51
N SER A 126 -12.81 -10.44 7.75
CA SER A 126 -13.33 -11.46 6.82
C SER A 126 -14.83 -11.73 7.02
N THR A 127 -15.34 -11.62 8.25
CA THR A 127 -16.78 -11.79 8.59
C THR A 127 -17.63 -10.60 8.14
N HIS A 128 -17.08 -9.38 8.11
CA HIS A 128 -17.77 -8.21 7.54
C HIS A 128 -17.96 -8.25 6.02
N ILE A 129 -17.27 -9.16 5.30
CA ILE A 129 -17.51 -9.40 3.86
C ILE A 129 -18.71 -10.32 3.64
N GLN A 130 -18.93 -11.30 4.53
CA GLN A 130 -20.03 -12.27 4.38
C GLN A 130 -21.41 -11.68 4.70
N SER A 131 -21.45 -10.61 5.49
CA SER A 131 -22.69 -9.96 5.94
C SER A 131 -23.23 -8.89 4.98
N ARG A 132 -22.46 -8.47 3.97
CA ARG A 132 -22.90 -7.52 2.93
C ARG A 132 -23.52 -8.17 1.67
N THR A 133 -23.63 -9.50 1.64
CA THR A 133 -24.20 -10.27 0.51
C THR A 133 -25.57 -10.87 0.86
N ARG A 134 -26.32 -10.30 1.81
CA ARG A 134 -27.71 -10.67 2.08
C ARG A 134 -28.64 -9.48 1.92
#